data_AF-A0A1Z8VX96-F1
#
_entry.id   AF-A0A1Z8VX96-F1
#
_cell.length_a   1.000
_cell.length_b   1.000
_cell.length_c   1.000
_cell.angle_alpha   90.00
_cell.angle_beta   90.00
_cell.angle_gamma   90.00
#
_symmetry.space_group_name_H-M   'P 1'
#
loop_
_entity.id
_entity.type
_entity.pdbx_description
1 polymer ?
#
loop_
_entity_poly.entity_id
_entity_poly.type
_entity_poly.pdbx_seq_one_letter_code
_entity_poly.pdbx_strand_id
1 'polypeptide(L)' 'MSRTRLTKTEKVKRHLERGGKITSMQAFKKFNATRLSAIIFELRNRHKMDIKTQEKVSRLDNGKYAEYYLA' A
#
# COMPACT_ATOMS: atom_id res chain seq x y z
N MET A 1 -14.72 -22.02 14.53
CA MET A 1 -14.63 -20.90 13.56
C MET A 1 -13.17 -20.70 13.19
N SER A 2 -12.78 -20.90 11.93
CA SER A 2 -11.40 -20.68 11.47
C SER A 2 -11.07 -19.18 11.52
N ARG A 3 -9.99 -18.79 12.20
CA ARG A 3 -9.42 -17.44 12.09
C ARG A 3 -8.73 -17.31 10.74
N THR A 4 -9.46 -16.93 9.70
CA THR A 4 -8.86 -16.66 8.38
C THR A 4 -7.85 -15.51 8.51
N ARG A 5 -6.57 -15.80 8.31
CA ARG A 5 -5.51 -14.78 8.30
C ARG A 5 -5.68 -13.93 7.05
N LEU A 6 -5.91 -12.63 7.24
CA LEU A 6 -5.91 -11.65 6.15
C LEU A 6 -4.59 -11.71 5.39
N THR A 7 -4.70 -11.78 4.06
CA THR A 7 -3.57 -11.67 3.14
C THR A 7 -2.94 -10.28 3.21
N LYS A 8 -1.72 -10.15 2.69
CA LYS A 8 -1.03 -8.86 2.62
C LYS A 8 -1.80 -7.87 1.74
N THR A 9 -2.37 -8.34 0.64
CA THR A 9 -3.23 -7.56 -0.27
C THR A 9 -4.45 -7.02 0.46
N GLU A 10 -5.17 -7.85 1.23
CA GLU A 10 -6.35 -7.40 1.98
C GLU A 10 -6.00 -6.42 3.09
N LYS A 11 -4.85 -6.59 3.76
CA LYS A 11 -4.39 -5.63 4.78
C LYS A 11 -4.11 -4.25 4.17
N VAL A 12 -3.42 -4.21 3.03
CA VAL A 12 -3.16 -2.95 2.30
C VAL A 12 -4.46 -2.34 1.79
N LYS A 13 -5.36 -3.15 1.20
CA LYS A 13 -6.68 -2.71 0.75
C LYS A 13 -7.45 -2.02 1.87
N ARG A 14 -7.62 -2.70 3.02
CA ARG A 14 -8.32 -2.14 4.19
C ARG A 14 -7.66 -0.87 4.72
N HIS A 15 -6.33 -0.77 4.66
CA HIS A 15 -5.61 0.45 5.07
C HIS A 15 -5.94 1.62 4.15
N LEU A 16 -5.97 1.40 2.84
CA LEU A 16 -6.32 2.41 1.83
C LEU A 16 -7.80 2.83 1.92
N GLU A 17 -8.72 1.87 2.07
CA GLU A 17 -10.17 2.12 2.20
C GLU A 17 -10.52 2.96 3.44
N ARG A 18 -9.68 2.94 4.48
CA ARG A 18 -9.83 3.78 5.68
C ARG A 18 -9.28 5.20 5.50
N GLY A 19 -8.94 5.61 4.27
CA GLY A 19 -8.29 6.88 3.97
C GLY A 19 -6.80 6.90 4.32
N GLY A 20 -6.21 5.75 4.63
CA GLY A 20 -4.79 5.65 4.94
C GLY A 20 -3.92 5.80 3.69
N LYS A 21 -2.75 6.43 3.86
CA LYS A 21 -1.68 6.44 2.85
C LYS A 21 -0.62 5.41 3.19
N ILE A 22 0.05 4.87 2.19
CA ILE A 22 1.05 3.81 2.40
C ILE A 22 2.25 3.93 1.47
N THR A 23 3.44 3.82 2.05
CA THR A 23 4.71 3.70 1.32
C THR A 23 5.23 2.27 1.37
N SER A 24 6.18 1.91 0.49
CA SER A 24 6.78 0.58 0.48
C SER A 24 7.37 0.18 1.84
N MET A 25 8.01 1.14 2.53
CA MET A 25 8.58 0.92 3.86
C MET A 25 7.50 0.71 4.93
N GLN A 26 6.40 1.46 4.86
CA GLN A 26 5.26 1.27 5.77
C GLN A 26 4.57 -0.08 5.54
N ALA A 27 4.41 -0.51 4.29
CA ALA A 27 3.84 -1.81 3.95
C ALA A 27 4.70 -2.97 4.45
N PHE A 28 6.03 -2.83 4.35
CA PHE A 28 6.97 -3.78 4.94
C PHE A 28 6.81 -3.84 6.46
N LYS A 29 6.90 -2.70 7.16
CA LYS A 29 6.85 -2.66 8.63
C LYS A 29 5.50 -3.09 9.22
N LYS A 30 4.38 -2.69 8.61
CA LYS A 30 3.03 -2.95 9.15
C LYS A 30 2.49 -4.32 8.75
N PHE A 31 2.78 -4.76 7.52
CA PHE A 31 2.10 -5.91 6.91
C PHE A 31 3.05 -7.00 6.42
N ASN A 32 4.36 -6.84 6.62
CA ASN A 32 5.41 -7.71 6.06
C ASN A 32 5.27 -7.85 4.54
N ALA A 33 4.81 -6.79 3.85
CA ALA A 33 4.62 -6.75 2.41
C ALA A 33 5.86 -6.17 1.72
N THR A 34 6.63 -7.04 1.06
CA THR A 34 7.89 -6.68 0.38
C THR A 34 7.68 -6.11 -1.02
N ARG A 35 6.55 -6.40 -1.67
CA ARG A 35 6.21 -5.95 -3.03
C ARG A 35 4.93 -5.12 -3.04
N LEU A 36 4.95 -3.94 -2.42
CA LEU A 36 3.79 -3.05 -2.38
C LEU A 36 3.31 -2.67 -3.79
N SER A 37 4.21 -2.39 -4.72
CA SER A 37 3.85 -2.03 -6.10
C SER A 37 3.01 -3.11 -6.81
N ALA A 38 3.31 -4.39 -6.58
CA ALA A 38 2.53 -5.50 -7.13
C ALA A 38 1.12 -5.57 -6.51
N ILE A 39 1.01 -5.34 -5.19
CA ILE A 39 -0.28 -5.25 -4.49
C ILE A 39 -1.11 -4.10 -5.07
N ILE A 40 -0.51 -2.91 -5.23
CA ILE A 40 -1.21 -1.75 -5.80
C ILE A 40 -1.66 -2.03 -7.25
N PHE A 41 -0.83 -2.68 -8.05
CA PHE A 41 -1.20 -3.11 -9.41
C PHE A 41 -2.41 -4.06 -9.40
N GLU A 42 -2.42 -5.04 -8.49
CA GLU A 42 -3.56 -5.94 -8.31
C GLU A 42 -4.84 -5.20 -7.91
N LEU A 43 -4.74 -4.29 -6.94
CA LEU A 43 -5.87 -3.49 -6.45
C LEU A 43 -6.45 -2.56 -7.55
N ARG A 44 -5.60 -1.95 -8.37
CA ARG A 44 -6.04 -1.14 -9.52
C ARG A 44 -6.74 -1.99 -10.57
N ASN A 45 -6.14 -3.12 -10.96
CA ASN A 45 -6.61 -3.86 -12.12
C ASN A 45 -7.75 -4.84 -11.82
N ARG A 46 -7.66 -5.57 -10.70
CA ARG A 46 -8.65 -6.58 -10.30
C ARG A 46 -9.79 -5.99 -9.50
N HIS A 47 -9.48 -5.07 -8.58
CA HIS A 47 -10.49 -4.46 -7.70
C HIS A 47 -10.99 -3.10 -8.18
N LYS A 48 -10.47 -2.59 -9.32
CA LYS A 48 -10.87 -1.32 -9.93
C LYS A 48 -10.79 -0.12 -8.98
N MET A 49 -9.86 -0.16 -8.02
CA MET A 49 -9.67 0.92 -7.05
C MET A 49 -8.91 2.09 -7.67
N ASP A 50 -9.39 3.32 -7.48
CA ASP A 50 -8.69 4.53 -7.95
C ASP A 50 -7.56 4.93 -6.99
N ILE A 51 -6.48 4.15 -7.02
CA ILE A 51 -5.31 4.40 -6.19
C ILE A 51 -4.38 5.35 -6.94
N LYS A 52 -4.10 6.53 -6.38
CA LYS A 52 -3.11 7.47 -6.91
C LYS A 52 -1.73 7.23 -6.31
N THR A 53 -0.71 7.72 -7.01
CA THR A 53 0.68 7.71 -6.54
C THR A 53 1.13 9.15 -6.35
N GLN A 54 1.71 9.46 -5.20
CA GLN A 54 2.42 10.71 -4.95
C GLN A 54 3.90 10.42 -4.75
N GLU A 55 4.77 11.11 -5.47
CA GLU A 55 6.20 11.11 -5.18
C GLU A 55 6.48 11.97 -3.93
N LYS A 56 7.31 11.45 -3.04
CA LYS A 56 7.79 12.13 -1.85
C LYS A 56 9.31 12.15 -1.90
N VAL A 57 9.89 13.24 -1.41
CA VAL A 57 11.32 13.37 -1.21
C VAL A 57 11.60 13.14 0.28
N SER A 58 12.54 12.25 0.56
CA SER A 58 13.06 12.01 1.90
C SER A 58 13.87 13.22 2.34
N ARG A 59 13.60 13.69 3.56
CA ARG A 59 14.32 14.83 4.15
C ARG A 59 15.72 14.47 4.64
N LEU A 60 16.05 13.18 4.70
CA LEU A 60 17.30 12.68 5.28
C LEU A 60 18.42 12.54 4.25
N ASP A 61 18.07 12.05 3.06
CA ASP A 61 19.01 11.65 2.02
C ASP A 61 18.62 12.17 0.62
N ASN A 62 17.61 13.04 0.55
CA ASN A 62 16.98 13.49 -0.71
C ASN A 62 16.48 12.33 -1.61
N GLY A 63 16.36 11.11 -1.07
CA GLY A 63 15.86 9.96 -1.79
C GLY A 63 14.37 10.10 -2.12
N LYS A 64 13.98 9.75 -3.35
CA LYS A 64 12.58 9.79 -3.78
C LYS A 64 11.89 8.46 -3.51
N TYR A 65 10.65 8.51 -3.03
CA TYR A 65 9.83 7.33 -2.81
C TYR A 65 8.36 7.57 -3.15
N ALA A 66 7.65 6.48 -3.47
CA ALA A 66 6.23 6.51 -3.76
C ALA A 66 5.38 6.35 -2.50
N GLU A 67 4.35 7.19 -2.39
CA GLU A 67 3.24 7.08 -1.44
C GLU A 67 1.94 6.82 -2.23
N TYR A 68 1.19 5.80 -1.82
CA TYR A 68 -0.07 5.42 -2.44
C TYR A 68 -1.25 5.76 -1.54
N TYR A 69 -2.34 6.24 -2.14
CA TYR A 69 -3.58 6.56 -1.44
C TYR A 69 -4.78 6.36 -2.36
N LEU A 70 -5.94 6.08 -1.78
CA LEU A 70 -7.21 6.01 -2.50
C LEU A 70 -7.70 7.45 -2.76
N ALA A 71 -8.05 7.76 -4.01
CA ALA A 71 -8.67 9.03 -4.39
C ALA A 71 -10.19 9.02 -4.18
#